data_AF-U4LRG4-F1
#
_entry.id   AF-U4LRG4-F1
#
_cell.length_a   1.000
_cell.length_b   1.000
_cell.length_c   1.000
_cell.angle_alpha   90.00
_cell.angle_beta   90.00
_cell.angle_gamma   90.00
#
_symmetry.space_group_name_H-M   'P 1'
#
loop_
_entity.id
_entity.type
_entity.pdbx_description
1 polymer ?
#
loop_
_entity_poly.entity_id
_entity_poly.type
_entity_poly.pdbx_seq_one_letter_code
_entity_poly.pdbx_strand_id
1 'polypeptide(L)'
;MSLDDLHFAHLNALDIYQSQIQQLSKDLSNGFLALAAANVAAESARGAPYGREMYEQKPMTATRGVRISEKSGSDTNELVWEDHELQSEPNGPQEVPSQKPIEQEGLRRRRGKDGDGGSDDVPRGTSEDNDADADEDKTTDKPTEAAIPQKKSPLILFHPLPPPALRVAGTAFSTAIKTLPELASTLHNLRVLANQIEAMCATSTEKYIYKLLTEPPAWPIELSQLDQSSGYIHLCTEQQALGVMTRFMGGFKELWALKIPVERLGEKDLRWELVDDVDGERFPHLYGELKEQDVESAGKVERDQEGQWRWGEVKWE
;
A
#
# COMPACT_ATOMS: atom_id res chain seq x y z
N MET A 1 6.26 14.42 -17.40
CA MET A 1 6.51 13.20 -18.21
C MET A 1 5.52 13.21 -19.35
N SER A 2 5.91 12.72 -20.54
CA SER A 2 4.94 12.47 -21.60
C SER A 2 4.08 11.24 -21.27
N LEU A 3 2.96 11.06 -21.96
CA LEU A 3 2.12 9.86 -21.81
C LEU A 3 2.89 8.58 -22.15
N ASP A 4 3.73 8.63 -23.19
CA ASP A 4 4.59 7.52 -23.59
C ASP A 4 5.62 7.17 -22.50
N ASP A 5 6.19 8.18 -21.83
CA ASP A 5 7.10 7.95 -20.71
C ASP A 5 6.39 7.26 -19.53
N LEU A 6 5.13 7.63 -19.25
CA LEU A 6 4.33 7.00 -18.20
C LEU A 6 3.97 5.55 -18.53
N HIS A 7 3.56 5.28 -19.78
CA HIS A 7 3.33 3.91 -20.24
C HIS A 7 4.60 3.06 -20.14
N PHE A 8 5.75 3.61 -20.54
CA PHE A 8 7.03 2.92 -20.42
C PHE A 8 7.38 2.62 -18.96
N ALA A 9 7.21 3.62 -18.06
CA ALA A 9 7.42 3.43 -16.63
C ALA A 9 6.48 2.37 -16.03
N HIS A 10 5.21 2.35 -16.45
CA HIS A 10 4.22 1.38 -16.00
C HIS A 10 4.56 -0.05 -16.45
N LEU A 11 4.95 -0.24 -17.72
CA LEU A 11 5.38 -1.53 -18.24
C LEU A 11 6.64 -2.05 -17.54
N ASN A 12 7.59 -1.16 -17.26
CA ASN A 12 8.79 -1.53 -16.49
C ASN A 12 8.44 -1.94 -15.05
N ALA A 13 7.54 -1.21 -14.38
CA ALA A 13 7.06 -1.58 -13.06
C ALA A 13 6.32 -2.93 -13.06
N LEU A 14 5.57 -3.25 -14.12
CA LEU A 14 4.92 -4.56 -14.28
C LEU A 14 5.94 -5.69 -14.43
N ASP A 15 6.99 -5.49 -15.20
CA ASP A 15 8.06 -6.48 -15.38
C ASP A 15 8.79 -6.76 -14.05
N ILE A 16 9.13 -5.69 -13.30
CA ILE A 16 9.72 -5.81 -11.97
C ILE A 16 8.79 -6.57 -11.03
N TYR A 17 7.49 -6.24 -11.00
CA TYR A 17 6.49 -6.94 -10.19
C TYR A 17 6.44 -8.44 -10.52
N GLN A 18 6.40 -8.80 -11.82
CA GLN A 18 6.36 -10.20 -12.25
C GLN A 18 7.62 -10.96 -11.81
N SER A 19 8.79 -10.35 -11.99
CA SER A 19 10.07 -10.91 -11.53
C SER A 19 10.10 -11.14 -10.01
N GLN A 20 9.62 -10.16 -9.23
CA GLN A 20 9.53 -10.28 -7.77
C GLN A 20 8.58 -11.38 -7.32
N ILE A 21 7.42 -11.54 -7.96
CA ILE A 21 6.47 -12.63 -7.65
C ILE A 21 7.07 -14.00 -7.97
N GLN A 22 7.76 -14.13 -9.10
CA GLN A 22 8.43 -15.38 -9.45
C GLN A 22 9.51 -15.75 -8.43
N GLN A 23 10.32 -14.76 -8.03
CA GLN A 23 11.36 -14.95 -7.01
C GLN A 23 10.76 -15.32 -5.64
N LEU A 24 9.71 -14.61 -5.20
CA LEU A 24 8.99 -14.92 -3.96
C LEU A 24 8.43 -16.35 -3.97
N SER A 25 7.79 -16.75 -5.07
CA SER A 25 7.24 -18.11 -5.24
C SER A 25 8.33 -19.18 -5.16
N LYS A 26 9.47 -18.93 -5.82
CA LYS A 26 10.63 -19.82 -5.78
C LYS A 26 11.19 -19.96 -4.37
N ASP A 27 11.37 -18.85 -3.65
CA ASP A 27 11.94 -18.85 -2.31
C ASP A 27 11.00 -19.52 -1.29
N LEU A 28 9.69 -19.25 -1.37
CA LEU A 28 8.70 -19.93 -0.54
C LEU A 28 8.67 -21.44 -0.82
N SER A 29 8.65 -21.84 -2.09
CA SER A 29 8.65 -23.25 -2.48
C SER A 29 9.90 -23.98 -1.96
N ASN A 30 11.08 -23.38 -2.13
CA ASN A 30 12.33 -23.91 -1.60
C ASN A 30 12.31 -24.01 -0.07
N GLY A 31 11.77 -22.99 0.61
CA GLY A 31 11.64 -22.97 2.06
C GLY A 31 10.76 -24.09 2.59
N PHE A 32 9.57 -24.28 2.01
CA PHE A 32 8.64 -25.33 2.43
C PHE A 32 9.15 -26.74 2.11
N LEU A 33 9.78 -26.94 0.95
CA LEU A 33 10.39 -28.23 0.62
C LEU A 33 11.55 -28.57 1.57
N ALA A 34 12.41 -27.61 1.89
CA ALA A 34 13.50 -27.80 2.84
C ALA A 34 12.99 -28.05 4.26
N LEU A 35 11.91 -27.39 4.67
CA LEU A 35 11.24 -27.64 5.95
C LEU A 35 10.64 -29.06 6.01
N ALA A 36 9.98 -29.51 4.94
CA ALA A 36 9.47 -30.87 4.85
C ALA A 36 10.60 -31.91 4.95
N ALA A 37 11.71 -31.69 4.25
CA ALA A 37 12.89 -32.55 4.36
C ALA A 37 13.48 -32.57 5.79
N ALA A 38 13.49 -31.43 6.48
CA ALA A 38 13.92 -31.34 7.87
C ALA A 38 12.99 -32.14 8.80
N ASN A 39 11.67 -32.12 8.55
CA ASN A 39 10.68 -32.87 9.34
C ASN A 39 10.81 -34.39 9.14
N VAL A 40 11.03 -34.85 7.90
CA VAL A 40 11.28 -36.28 7.62
C VAL A 40 12.55 -36.77 8.33
N ALA A 41 13.62 -35.95 8.32
CA ALA A 41 14.85 -36.26 9.04
C ALA A 41 14.66 -36.26 10.56
N ALA A 42 13.85 -35.34 11.10
CA ALA A 42 13.54 -35.27 12.53
C ALA A 42 12.73 -36.48 13.01
N GLU A 43 11.71 -36.90 12.24
CA GLU A 43 10.90 -38.07 12.55
C GLU A 43 11.76 -39.35 12.59
N SER A 44 12.68 -39.49 11.64
CA SER A 44 13.65 -40.59 11.61
C SER A 44 14.58 -40.60 12.84
N ALA A 45 14.87 -39.43 13.41
CA ALA A 45 15.71 -39.24 14.59
C ALA A 45 14.92 -39.26 15.92
N ARG A 46 13.62 -39.58 15.90
CA ARG A 46 12.69 -39.46 17.05
C ARG A 46 12.62 -38.04 17.64
N GLY A 47 12.95 -37.04 16.85
CA GLY A 47 12.79 -35.63 17.19
C GLY A 47 11.35 -35.15 16.98
N ALA A 48 11.00 -34.02 17.63
CA ALA A 48 9.73 -33.35 17.38
C ALA A 48 9.73 -32.68 15.99
N PRO A 49 8.57 -32.61 15.30
CA PRO A 49 8.46 -31.88 14.04
C PRO A 49 8.70 -30.38 14.24
N TYR A 50 9.32 -29.76 13.25
CA TYR A 50 9.50 -28.31 13.17
C TYR A 50 8.19 -27.70 12.63
N GLY A 51 7.33 -27.26 13.54
CA GLY A 51 5.99 -26.78 13.24
C GLY A 51 5.49 -25.70 14.21
N ARG A 52 4.22 -25.35 14.07
CA ARG A 52 3.55 -24.31 14.86
C ARG A 52 3.57 -24.63 16.37
N GLU A 53 3.45 -25.90 16.74
CA GLU A 53 3.52 -26.34 18.15
C GLU A 53 4.84 -25.96 18.84
N MET A 54 5.95 -25.84 18.11
CA MET A 54 7.24 -25.42 18.69
C MET A 54 7.34 -23.90 18.87
N TYR A 55 6.53 -23.11 18.16
CA TYR A 55 6.47 -21.65 18.29
C TYR A 55 5.72 -21.22 19.54
N GLU A 56 4.67 -21.94 19.94
CA GLU A 56 3.84 -21.60 21.10
C GLU A 56 4.51 -21.93 22.45
N GLN A 57 5.48 -22.85 22.44
CA GLN A 57 6.19 -23.31 23.64
C GLN A 57 7.31 -22.36 24.10
N LYS A 58 7.73 -21.41 23.25
CA LYS A 58 8.84 -20.50 23.54
C LYS A 58 8.40 -19.05 23.34
N PRO A 59 8.77 -18.12 24.25
CA PRO A 59 8.50 -16.71 24.03
C PRO A 59 9.23 -16.24 22.77
N MET A 60 8.48 -15.78 21.78
CA MET A 60 8.99 -15.30 20.49
C MET A 60 8.81 -13.78 20.41
N THR A 61 9.87 -13.08 20.06
CA THR A 61 9.84 -11.64 19.76
C THR A 61 10.06 -11.46 18.26
N ALA A 62 9.31 -10.54 17.64
CA ALA A 62 9.52 -10.19 16.24
C ALA A 62 10.93 -9.62 16.06
N THR A 63 11.70 -10.22 15.15
CA THR A 63 13.09 -9.83 14.88
C THR A 63 13.22 -8.81 13.75
N ARG A 64 12.13 -8.51 13.04
CA ARG A 64 12.07 -7.57 11.91
C ARG A 64 10.78 -6.77 11.93
N GLY A 65 10.86 -5.50 11.57
CA GLY A 65 9.73 -4.60 11.34
C GLY A 65 9.78 -3.98 9.94
N VAL A 66 8.67 -3.38 9.52
CA VAL A 66 8.60 -2.57 8.29
C VAL A 66 8.08 -1.20 8.69
N ARG A 67 8.76 -0.14 8.26
CA ARG A 67 8.31 1.24 8.47
C ARG A 67 7.90 1.84 7.12
N ILE A 68 6.76 2.53 7.11
CA ILE A 68 6.33 3.31 5.97
C ILE A 68 7.01 4.68 6.10
N SER A 69 7.81 5.07 5.11
CA SER A 69 8.38 6.42 5.06
C SER A 69 7.78 7.20 3.90
N GLU A 70 7.22 8.36 4.19
CA GLU A 70 6.81 9.31 3.16
C GLU A 70 8.05 10.05 2.66
N LYS A 71 8.29 10.00 1.34
CA LYS A 71 9.42 10.70 0.74
C LYS A 71 9.02 12.13 0.47
N SER A 72 9.64 13.09 1.16
CA SER A 72 9.33 14.52 1.00
C SER A 72 9.63 14.95 -0.45
N GLY A 73 8.59 15.25 -1.23
CA GLY A 73 8.71 15.81 -2.58
C GLY A 73 8.32 14.91 -3.76
N SER A 74 7.86 13.67 -3.52
CA SER A 74 7.11 12.89 -4.52
C SER A 74 5.86 12.29 -3.90
N ASP A 75 4.76 12.23 -4.66
CA ASP A 75 3.48 11.61 -4.23
C ASP A 75 3.57 10.07 -4.08
N THR A 76 4.76 9.54 -3.81
CA THR A 76 5.04 8.10 -3.73
C THR A 76 5.54 7.74 -2.34
N ASN A 77 4.78 6.91 -1.64
CA ASN A 77 5.20 6.33 -0.37
C ASN A 77 6.23 5.23 -0.65
N GLU A 78 7.40 5.30 -0.02
CA GLU A 78 8.44 4.27 -0.13
C GLU A 78 8.45 3.43 1.16
N LEU A 79 8.25 2.12 1.03
CA LEU A 79 8.34 1.21 2.18
C LEU A 79 9.82 0.91 2.43
N VAL A 80 10.34 1.37 3.56
CA VAL A 80 11.74 1.19 3.92
C VAL A 80 11.85 0.10 4.98
N TRP A 81 12.77 -0.83 4.75
CA TRP A 81 13.13 -1.85 5.73
C TRP A 81 13.81 -1.21 6.93
N GLU A 82 13.30 -1.51 8.12
CA GLU A 82 14.04 -1.31 9.36
C GLU A 82 14.28 -2.68 10.01
N ASP A 83 15.53 -3.13 9.98
CA ASP A 83 16.01 -4.21 10.84
C ASP A 83 16.11 -3.68 12.29
N HIS A 84 14.97 -3.30 12.88
CA HIS A 84 14.87 -2.94 14.29
C HIS A 84 14.34 -4.15 15.06
N GLU A 85 15.18 -4.72 15.93
CA GLU A 85 14.66 -5.43 17.11
C GLU A 85 13.80 -4.40 17.84
N LEU A 86 12.49 -4.59 17.91
CA LEU A 86 11.63 -3.76 18.77
C LEU A 86 12.32 -3.69 20.13
N GLN A 87 12.96 -2.56 20.43
CA GLN A 87 13.44 -2.31 21.77
C GLN A 87 12.17 -2.28 22.59
N SER A 88 12.01 -3.29 23.43
CA SER A 88 11.04 -3.27 24.50
C SER A 88 11.41 -2.10 25.40
N GLU A 89 10.92 -0.91 25.06
CA GLU A 89 10.71 0.13 26.03
C GLU A 89 9.87 -0.51 27.17
N PRO A 90 10.31 -0.43 28.43
CA PRO A 90 9.51 -0.93 29.53
C PRO A 90 8.25 -0.09 29.60
N ASN A 91 7.16 -0.60 29.03
CA ASN A 91 5.83 -0.02 29.21
C ASN A 91 5.57 0.01 30.72
N GLY A 92 5.76 1.18 31.32
CA GLY A 92 5.16 1.53 32.60
C GLY A 92 3.66 1.26 32.51
N PRO A 93 3.02 0.79 33.60
CA PRO A 93 1.68 0.24 33.53
C PRO A 93 0.70 1.32 33.07
N GLN A 94 0.23 1.22 31.82
CA GLN A 94 -0.98 1.90 31.38
C GLN A 94 -2.17 1.12 31.94
N GLU A 95 -2.91 1.77 32.83
CA GLU A 95 -4.18 1.29 33.35
C GLU A 95 -5.11 0.92 32.20
N VAL A 96 -5.39 -0.39 32.07
CA VAL A 96 -6.47 -0.89 31.23
C VAL A 96 -7.76 -0.77 32.05
N PRO A 97 -8.84 -0.13 31.54
CA PRO A 97 -10.10 -0.05 32.26
C PRO A 97 -10.64 -1.46 32.49
N SER A 98 -10.81 -1.81 33.76
CA SER A 98 -11.30 -3.12 34.19
C SER A 98 -12.73 -3.37 33.71
N GLN A 99 -12.90 -4.29 32.76
CA GLN A 99 -14.18 -4.93 32.53
C GLN A 99 -14.26 -6.18 33.43
N LYS A 100 -15.27 -6.20 34.30
CA LYS A 100 -15.50 -7.28 35.28
C LYS A 100 -15.70 -8.63 34.57
N PRO A 101 -15.10 -9.73 35.08
CA PRO A 101 -15.44 -11.07 34.61
C PRO A 101 -16.88 -11.41 34.96
N ILE A 102 -17.63 -11.88 33.96
CA ILE A 102 -18.92 -12.53 34.15
C ILE A 102 -18.66 -13.89 34.82
N GLU A 103 -19.21 -14.06 36.02
CA GLU A 103 -19.25 -15.32 36.74
C GLU A 103 -20.08 -16.36 35.95
N GLN A 104 -19.49 -17.53 35.69
CA GLN A 104 -20.27 -18.75 35.46
C GLN A 104 -19.81 -19.82 36.46
N GLU A 105 -20.71 -20.12 37.38
CA GLU A 105 -20.64 -21.23 38.33
C GLU A 105 -20.76 -22.60 37.64
N GLY A 106 -20.12 -23.60 38.25
CA GLY A 106 -20.38 -25.04 38.07
C GLY A 106 -19.49 -25.71 37.02
N LEU A 107 -18.76 -26.80 37.28
CA LEU A 107 -19.00 -27.90 38.19
C LEU A 107 -17.71 -28.35 38.91
N ARG A 108 -17.88 -28.61 40.20
CA ARG A 108 -16.97 -29.37 41.06
C ARG A 108 -16.82 -30.80 40.55
N ARG A 109 -15.58 -31.30 40.45
CA ARG A 109 -15.25 -32.71 40.72
C ARG A 109 -14.02 -32.80 41.63
N ARG A 110 -14.29 -33.14 42.90
CA ARG A 110 -13.34 -33.68 43.87
C ARG A 110 -13.02 -35.14 43.51
N ARG A 111 -11.75 -35.55 43.62
CA ARG A 111 -11.18 -36.75 44.32
C ARG A 111 -9.77 -36.98 43.74
N GLY A 112 -8.68 -36.84 44.47
CA GLY A 112 -8.11 -37.71 45.53
C GLY A 112 -6.66 -37.98 45.09
N LYS A 113 -5.63 -37.40 45.74
CA LYS A 113 -4.84 -37.95 46.86
C LYS A 113 -4.33 -39.37 46.59
N ASP A 114 -3.04 -39.46 46.27
CA ASP A 114 -2.01 -40.47 46.58
C ASP A 114 -0.68 -39.85 46.04
N GLY A 115 0.48 -39.74 46.68
CA GLY A 115 0.96 -40.27 47.95
C GLY A 115 2.10 -41.30 47.75
N ASP A 116 3.29 -40.88 47.29
CA ASP A 116 4.60 -41.54 47.49
C ASP A 116 5.68 -40.65 46.85
N GLY A 117 6.85 -40.31 47.39
CA GLY A 117 7.72 -41.02 48.34
C GLY A 117 9.03 -41.33 47.62
N GLY A 118 10.17 -40.79 48.07
CA GLY A 118 11.49 -41.20 47.57
C GLY A 118 12.50 -40.07 47.36
N SER A 119 13.04 -39.56 48.47
CA SER A 119 14.38 -38.97 48.53
C SER A 119 15.43 -40.05 48.24
N ASP A 120 16.49 -39.72 47.52
CA ASP A 120 17.82 -40.24 47.82
C ASP A 120 18.90 -39.27 47.35
N ASP A 121 19.65 -38.84 48.36
CA ASP A 121 20.78 -37.94 48.36
C ASP A 121 22.03 -38.81 48.50
N VAL A 122 22.95 -38.81 47.53
CA VAL A 122 24.36 -39.22 47.78
C VAL A 122 25.29 -38.40 46.87
N PRO A 123 26.24 -37.64 47.47
CA PRO A 123 27.30 -36.91 46.78
C PRO A 123 28.63 -37.67 46.81
N ARG A 124 29.44 -37.53 45.75
CA ARG A 124 30.89 -37.80 45.70
C ARG A 124 31.39 -37.34 44.33
N GLY A 125 32.33 -36.41 44.15
CA GLY A 125 33.49 -36.04 44.95
C GLY A 125 34.74 -36.47 44.16
N THR A 126 35.53 -35.49 43.70
CA THR A 126 36.96 -35.50 43.25
C THR A 126 37.11 -34.40 42.19
N SER A 127 38.13 -33.56 42.14
CA SER A 127 39.33 -33.34 42.96
C SER A 127 39.91 -32.01 42.44
N GLU A 128 40.35 -31.19 43.37
CA GLU A 128 41.27 -30.09 43.16
C GLU A 128 42.62 -30.68 42.73
N ASP A 129 43.25 -30.08 41.73
CA ASP A 129 44.71 -30.05 41.59
C ASP A 129 45.07 -28.66 41.07
N ASN A 130 45.54 -27.82 42.01
CA ASN A 130 46.31 -26.62 41.73
C ASN A 130 47.77 -27.05 41.64
N ASP A 131 48.47 -26.63 40.59
CA ASP A 131 49.88 -26.34 40.71
C ASP A 131 50.20 -25.04 39.99
N ALA A 132 50.87 -24.19 40.77
CA ALA A 132 51.27 -22.85 40.44
C ALA A 132 52.56 -22.85 39.63
N ASP A 133 52.72 -21.85 38.76
CA ASP A 133 54.03 -21.23 38.61
C ASP A 133 53.86 -19.73 38.32
N ALA A 134 54.64 -18.94 39.04
CA ALA A 134 54.69 -17.49 38.99
C ALA A 134 55.79 -17.04 38.00
N ASP A 135 55.57 -15.98 37.22
CA ASP A 135 56.26 -14.71 37.44
C ASP A 135 55.88 -13.59 36.44
N GLU A 136 55.94 -12.38 36.99
CA GLU A 136 56.22 -11.06 36.39
C GLU A 136 55.30 -10.42 35.31
N ASP A 137 54.43 -9.54 35.82
CA ASP A 137 54.36 -8.10 35.55
C ASP A 137 54.78 -7.58 34.15
N LYS A 138 53.77 -7.16 33.36
CA LYS A 138 53.84 -5.93 32.57
C LYS A 138 52.45 -5.44 32.18
N THR A 139 51.99 -4.43 32.91
CA THR A 139 50.87 -3.56 32.57
C THR A 139 51.02 -2.97 31.17
N THR A 140 50.12 -3.30 30.26
CA THR A 140 49.83 -2.47 29.07
C THR A 140 48.32 -2.42 28.87
N ASP A 141 47.72 -1.28 29.24
CA ASP A 141 46.34 -0.93 28.93
C ASP A 141 46.14 -0.89 27.41
N LYS A 142 45.40 -1.87 26.89
CA LYS A 142 44.72 -1.76 25.59
C LYS A 142 43.21 -1.77 25.85
N PRO A 143 42.44 -0.84 25.29
CA PRO A 143 41.01 -0.85 25.44
C PRO A 143 40.47 -2.13 24.82
N THR A 144 39.88 -2.98 25.66
CA THR A 144 39.16 -4.18 25.22
C THR A 144 37.93 -3.68 24.47
N GLU A 145 38.00 -3.71 23.15
CA GLU A 145 36.88 -3.54 22.25
C GLU A 145 35.83 -4.59 22.65
N ALA A 146 34.78 -4.13 23.34
CA ALA A 146 33.67 -4.96 23.77
C ALA A 146 33.11 -5.63 22.51
N ALA A 147 33.34 -6.94 22.40
CA ALA A 147 32.80 -7.75 21.34
C ALA A 147 31.27 -7.53 21.32
N ILE A 148 30.80 -6.93 20.23
CA ILE A 148 29.38 -6.78 19.94
C ILE A 148 28.76 -8.18 20.05
N PRO A 149 27.75 -8.41 20.91
CA PRO A 149 27.16 -9.74 21.06
C PRO A 149 26.60 -10.19 19.72
N GLN A 150 27.21 -11.23 19.13
CA GLN A 150 26.76 -11.77 17.86
C GLN A 150 25.32 -12.26 18.01
N LYS A 151 24.40 -11.63 17.27
CA LYS A 151 22.97 -11.96 17.25
C LYS A 151 22.80 -13.47 17.04
N LYS A 152 22.32 -14.17 18.07
CA LYS A 152 22.07 -15.62 18.01
C LYS A 152 21.02 -15.87 16.93
N SER A 153 21.29 -16.77 16.00
CA SER A 153 20.32 -17.08 14.96
C SER A 153 19.05 -17.67 15.59
N PRO A 154 17.86 -17.24 15.15
CA PRO A 154 16.60 -17.68 15.76
C PRO A 154 16.39 -19.19 15.61
N LEU A 155 17.10 -19.84 14.67
CA LEU A 155 17.09 -21.28 14.48
C LEU A 155 17.72 -22.05 15.66
N ILE A 156 18.68 -21.45 16.37
CA ILE A 156 19.32 -22.08 17.56
C ILE A 156 18.31 -22.20 18.72
N LEU A 157 17.28 -21.34 18.73
CA LEU A 157 16.19 -21.45 19.70
C LEU A 157 15.38 -22.74 19.51
N PHE A 158 15.37 -23.35 18.32
CA PHE A 158 14.62 -24.57 18.05
C PHE A 158 15.47 -25.83 18.14
N HIS A 159 16.76 -25.73 17.80
CA HIS A 159 17.69 -26.86 17.88
C HIS A 159 19.12 -26.36 18.12
N PRO A 160 19.88 -26.91 19.09
CA PRO A 160 21.24 -26.45 19.41
C PRO A 160 22.21 -26.58 18.22
N LEU A 161 21.97 -27.54 17.33
CA LEU A 161 22.68 -27.70 16.06
C LEU A 161 21.70 -27.91 14.90
N PRO A 162 21.15 -26.84 14.30
CA PRO A 162 20.06 -26.99 13.33
C PRO A 162 20.50 -27.81 12.11
N PRO A 163 19.71 -28.80 11.66
CA PRO A 163 20.08 -29.64 10.53
C PRO A 163 20.24 -28.81 9.25
N PRO A 164 21.06 -29.26 8.28
CA PRO A 164 21.29 -28.53 7.04
C PRO A 164 20.00 -28.10 6.32
N ALA A 165 19.01 -28.97 6.22
CA ALA A 165 17.71 -28.67 5.62
C ALA A 165 16.95 -27.54 6.35
N LEU A 166 17.01 -27.49 7.68
CA LEU A 166 16.39 -26.43 8.47
C LEU A 166 17.10 -25.08 8.27
N ARG A 167 18.42 -25.08 8.10
CA ARG A 167 19.16 -23.87 7.76
C ARG A 167 18.78 -23.35 6.38
N VAL A 168 18.66 -24.23 5.38
CA VAL A 168 18.19 -23.87 4.03
C VAL A 168 16.77 -23.31 4.06
N ALA A 169 15.87 -23.92 4.84
CA ALA A 169 14.52 -23.40 5.03
C ALA A 169 14.54 -21.99 5.63
N GLY A 170 15.32 -21.78 6.71
CA GLY A 170 15.44 -20.48 7.36
C GLY A 170 16.01 -19.38 6.45
N THR A 171 16.99 -19.69 5.60
CA THR A 171 17.52 -18.74 4.63
C THR A 171 16.49 -18.43 3.54
N ALA A 172 15.81 -19.44 3.01
CA ALA A 172 14.81 -19.27 1.96
C ALA A 172 13.65 -18.39 2.44
N PHE A 173 13.10 -18.64 3.63
CA PHE A 173 12.07 -17.78 4.22
C PHE A 173 12.58 -16.38 4.55
N SER A 174 13.82 -16.26 5.03
CA SER A 174 14.43 -14.95 5.31
C SER A 174 14.56 -14.09 4.05
N THR A 175 14.85 -14.70 2.90
CA THR A 175 14.91 -14.04 1.59
C THR A 175 13.51 -13.72 1.08
N ALA A 176 12.57 -14.67 1.17
CA ALA A 176 11.17 -14.45 0.77
C ALA A 176 10.53 -13.29 1.54
N ILE A 177 10.79 -13.15 2.84
CA ILE A 177 10.28 -12.03 3.63
C ILE A 177 10.88 -10.72 3.14
N LYS A 178 12.16 -10.70 2.71
CA LYS A 178 12.86 -9.50 2.23
C LYS A 178 12.25 -8.92 0.94
N THR A 179 11.65 -9.75 0.10
CA THR A 179 11.03 -9.30 -1.15
C THR A 179 9.65 -8.68 -0.97
N LEU A 180 8.99 -8.84 0.19
CA LEU A 180 7.61 -8.40 0.40
C LEU A 180 7.41 -6.86 0.38
N PRO A 181 8.23 -6.02 1.03
CA PRO A 181 8.10 -4.57 0.98
C PRO A 181 8.52 -3.98 -0.35
N GLU A 182 9.49 -4.59 -1.03
CA GLU A 182 9.85 -4.23 -2.40
C GLU A 182 8.65 -4.47 -3.33
N LEU A 183 7.99 -5.62 -3.19
CA LEU A 183 6.76 -5.96 -3.91
C LEU A 183 5.60 -5.01 -3.58
N ALA A 184 5.43 -4.65 -2.31
CA ALA A 184 4.40 -3.72 -1.89
C ALA A 184 4.66 -2.30 -2.44
N SER A 185 5.94 -1.88 -2.52
CA SER A 185 6.34 -0.61 -3.13
C SER A 185 6.08 -0.61 -4.64
N THR A 186 6.42 -1.70 -5.34
CA THR A 186 6.13 -1.81 -6.79
C THR A 186 4.64 -1.82 -7.08
N LEU A 187 3.84 -2.51 -6.26
CA LEU A 187 2.37 -2.46 -6.33
C LEU A 187 1.81 -1.05 -6.10
N HIS A 188 2.36 -0.30 -5.14
CA HIS A 188 1.98 1.09 -4.91
C HIS A 188 2.31 1.95 -6.14
N ASN A 189 3.53 1.84 -6.66
CA ASN A 189 3.98 2.57 -7.84
C ASN A 189 3.13 2.24 -9.08
N LEU A 190 2.75 0.97 -9.28
CA LEU A 190 1.85 0.57 -10.37
C LEU A 190 0.51 1.28 -10.31
N ARG A 191 -0.08 1.40 -9.11
CA ARG A 191 -1.34 2.11 -8.89
C ARG A 191 -1.19 3.60 -9.17
N VAL A 192 -0.13 4.21 -8.66
CA VAL A 192 0.15 5.66 -8.89
C VAL A 192 0.30 5.94 -10.38
N LEU A 193 1.10 5.14 -11.09
CA LEU A 193 1.32 5.30 -12.53
C LEU A 193 0.02 5.08 -13.32
N ALA A 194 -0.79 4.08 -12.97
CA ALA A 194 -2.08 3.84 -13.61
C ALA A 194 -3.01 5.06 -13.47
N ASN A 195 -3.12 5.62 -12.26
CA ASN A 195 -3.92 6.82 -12.01
C ASN A 195 -3.41 8.04 -12.79
N GLN A 196 -2.09 8.20 -12.93
CA GLN A 196 -1.50 9.29 -13.71
C GLN A 196 -1.77 9.12 -15.21
N ILE A 197 -1.69 7.89 -15.72
CA ILE A 197 -2.04 7.56 -17.12
C ILE A 197 -3.50 7.88 -17.39
N GLU A 198 -4.41 7.44 -16.51
CA GLU A 198 -5.85 7.72 -16.65
C GLU A 198 -6.13 9.22 -16.62
N ALA A 199 -5.51 9.96 -15.69
CA ALA A 199 -5.64 11.41 -15.61
C ALA A 199 -5.12 12.10 -16.87
N MET A 200 -3.93 11.70 -17.37
CA MET A 200 -3.39 12.27 -18.61
C MET A 200 -4.22 11.92 -19.84
N CYS A 201 -4.69 10.68 -19.97
CA CYS A 201 -5.60 10.26 -21.03
C CYS A 201 -6.92 11.05 -20.99
N ALA A 202 -7.49 11.28 -19.81
CA ALA A 202 -8.70 12.10 -19.65
C ALA A 202 -8.47 13.56 -20.08
N THR A 203 -7.29 14.13 -19.78
CA THR A 203 -6.96 15.52 -20.18
C THR A 203 -6.51 15.65 -21.64
N SER A 204 -5.91 14.62 -22.23
CA SER A 204 -5.21 14.68 -23.53
C SER A 204 -6.05 14.20 -24.71
N THR A 205 -7.21 13.58 -24.48
CA THR A 205 -8.04 13.02 -25.57
C THR A 205 -9.17 13.95 -26.00
N GLU A 206 -9.58 14.90 -25.16
CA GLU A 206 -10.66 15.83 -25.48
C GLU A 206 -10.12 16.94 -26.39
N LYS A 207 -10.21 16.71 -27.71
CA LYS A 207 -9.91 17.74 -28.71
C LYS A 207 -10.83 18.95 -28.55
N TYR A 208 -12.04 18.73 -28.04
CA TYR A 208 -13.10 19.72 -27.90
C TYR A 208 -13.69 19.69 -26.50
N ILE A 209 -14.03 20.87 -25.99
CA ILE A 209 -14.90 21.05 -24.83
C ILE A 209 -16.06 21.96 -25.21
N TYR A 210 -17.11 21.93 -24.40
CA TYR A 210 -18.39 22.50 -24.76
C TYR A 210 -18.92 23.46 -23.71
N LYS A 211 -19.48 24.58 -24.17
CA LYS A 211 -20.33 25.46 -23.35
C LYS A 211 -21.77 25.29 -23.78
N LEU A 212 -22.64 24.99 -22.81
CA LEU A 212 -24.08 24.95 -23.03
C LEU A 212 -24.70 26.32 -22.73
N LEU A 213 -25.56 26.79 -23.63
CA LEU A 213 -26.29 28.04 -23.56
C LEU A 213 -27.79 27.77 -23.67
N THR A 214 -28.58 28.58 -22.98
CA THR A 214 -30.06 28.51 -23.04
C THR A 214 -30.65 29.32 -24.19
N GLU A 215 -29.85 30.22 -24.76
CA GLU A 215 -30.22 31.13 -25.84
C GLU A 215 -29.20 31.01 -26.99
N PRO A 216 -29.55 31.43 -28.22
CA PRO A 216 -28.61 31.49 -29.32
C PRO A 216 -27.35 32.32 -28.96
N PRO A 217 -26.15 31.92 -29.40
CA PRO A 217 -24.94 32.65 -29.07
C PRO A 217 -24.97 34.07 -29.64
N ALA A 218 -24.82 35.04 -28.74
CA ALA A 218 -24.56 36.43 -29.05
C ALA A 218 -23.25 36.84 -28.35
N TRP A 219 -22.44 37.69 -29.00
CA TRP A 219 -21.16 38.12 -28.47
C TRP A 219 -21.23 39.56 -27.93
N PRO A 220 -20.74 39.84 -26.71
CA PRO A 220 -20.17 38.89 -25.74
C PRO A 220 -21.22 37.93 -25.16
N ILE A 221 -20.81 36.68 -24.87
CA ILE A 221 -21.73 35.68 -24.32
C ILE A 221 -22.21 36.14 -22.95
N GLU A 222 -23.53 36.08 -22.76
CA GLU A 222 -24.13 36.25 -21.44
C GLU A 222 -23.83 35.03 -20.56
N LEU A 223 -23.05 35.23 -19.51
CA LEU A 223 -22.71 34.18 -18.55
C LEU A 223 -23.92 33.76 -17.74
N SER A 224 -24.04 32.47 -17.45
CA SER A 224 -25.11 31.97 -16.58
C SER A 224 -24.94 32.52 -15.16
N GLN A 225 -26.03 32.55 -14.38
CA GLN A 225 -25.97 32.95 -12.96
C GLN A 225 -24.96 32.08 -12.17
N LEU A 226 -24.85 30.80 -12.54
CA LEU A 226 -23.89 29.88 -11.92
C LEU A 226 -22.44 30.31 -12.21
N ASP A 227 -22.10 30.59 -13.47
CA ASP A 227 -20.75 31.06 -13.86
C ASP A 227 -20.38 32.38 -13.17
N GLN A 228 -21.34 33.31 -13.07
CA GLN A 228 -21.14 34.59 -12.38
C GLN A 228 -20.88 34.40 -10.89
N SER A 229 -21.56 33.45 -10.25
CA SER A 229 -21.41 33.18 -8.82
C SER A 229 -20.13 32.42 -8.47
N SER A 230 -19.66 31.54 -9.35
CA SER A 230 -18.44 30.75 -9.14
C SER A 230 -17.17 31.52 -9.50
N GLY A 231 -17.28 32.51 -10.39
CA GLY A 231 -16.14 33.29 -10.89
C GLY A 231 -15.36 32.60 -12.01
N TYR A 232 -15.92 31.55 -12.62
CA TYR A 232 -15.35 30.84 -13.77
C TYR A 232 -16.47 30.30 -14.67
N ILE A 233 -16.14 30.07 -15.94
CA ILE A 233 -17.09 29.54 -16.92
C ILE A 233 -17.09 28.01 -16.84
N HIS A 234 -18.23 27.41 -16.51
CA HIS A 234 -18.41 25.96 -16.51
C HIS A 234 -18.47 25.45 -17.94
N LEU A 235 -17.60 24.50 -18.25
CA LEU A 235 -17.55 23.77 -19.51
C LEU A 235 -17.78 22.28 -19.23
N CYS A 236 -18.07 21.51 -20.26
CA CYS A 236 -18.22 20.06 -20.17
C CYS A 236 -17.57 19.37 -21.37
N THR A 237 -17.17 18.12 -21.19
CA THR A 237 -16.77 17.25 -22.31
C THR A 237 -18.00 16.74 -23.08
N GLU A 238 -17.75 16.11 -24.23
CA GLU A 238 -18.81 15.42 -24.98
C GLU A 238 -19.52 14.36 -24.13
N GLN A 239 -18.76 13.59 -23.33
CA GLN A 239 -19.30 12.54 -22.46
C GLN A 239 -20.15 13.11 -21.32
N GLN A 240 -19.79 14.31 -20.83
CA GLN A 240 -20.48 14.99 -19.73
C GLN A 240 -21.74 15.75 -20.17
N ALA A 241 -21.79 16.21 -21.43
CA ALA A 241 -22.81 17.13 -21.93
C ALA A 241 -24.24 16.66 -21.64
N LEU A 242 -24.55 15.39 -21.93
CA LEU A 242 -25.89 14.83 -21.70
C LEU A 242 -26.28 14.85 -20.21
N GLY A 243 -25.34 14.54 -19.33
CA GLY A 243 -25.52 14.54 -17.88
C GLY A 243 -25.78 15.95 -17.33
N VAL A 244 -25.08 16.95 -17.87
CA VAL A 244 -25.26 18.37 -17.51
C VAL A 244 -26.62 18.87 -18.00
N MET A 245 -26.98 18.62 -19.27
CA MET A 245 -28.26 19.03 -19.85
C MET A 245 -29.46 18.45 -19.08
N THR A 246 -29.36 17.19 -18.67
CA THR A 246 -30.44 16.49 -17.96
C THR A 246 -30.65 17.05 -16.55
N ARG A 247 -29.56 17.36 -15.83
CA ARG A 247 -29.62 17.85 -14.44
C ARG A 247 -30.00 19.32 -14.34
N PHE A 248 -29.43 20.17 -15.19
CA PHE A 248 -29.50 21.62 -15.03
C PHE A 248 -30.43 22.33 -16.02
N MET A 249 -30.77 21.70 -17.15
CA MET A 249 -31.53 22.33 -18.23
C MET A 249 -32.92 21.69 -18.43
N GLY A 250 -33.51 21.18 -17.33
CA GLY A 250 -34.82 20.54 -17.31
C GLY A 250 -35.97 21.37 -17.90
N GLY A 251 -35.93 22.69 -17.72
CA GLY A 251 -37.02 23.60 -18.12
C GLY A 251 -37.00 24.06 -19.58
N PHE A 252 -35.94 23.77 -20.33
CA PHE A 252 -35.74 24.27 -21.70
C PHE A 252 -36.11 23.21 -22.75
N LYS A 253 -36.68 23.66 -23.88
CA LYS A 253 -37.02 22.80 -25.03
C LYS A 253 -35.89 22.72 -26.07
N GLU A 254 -35.12 23.78 -26.15
CA GLU A 254 -33.99 23.95 -27.04
C GLU A 254 -32.83 24.55 -26.25
N LEU A 255 -31.61 24.18 -26.66
CA LEU A 255 -30.35 24.68 -26.12
C LEU A 255 -29.38 24.90 -27.28
N TRP A 256 -28.34 25.65 -27.00
CA TRP A 256 -27.20 25.84 -27.88
C TRP A 256 -25.93 25.30 -27.23
N ALA A 257 -25.05 24.73 -28.03
CA ALA A 257 -23.77 24.21 -27.62
C ALA A 257 -22.67 24.91 -28.41
N LEU A 258 -21.66 25.43 -27.72
CA LEU A 258 -20.46 25.96 -28.37
C LEU A 258 -19.38 24.89 -28.36
N LYS A 259 -18.84 24.57 -29.52
CA LYS A 259 -17.72 23.63 -29.68
C LYS A 259 -16.41 24.40 -29.65
N ILE A 260 -15.61 24.17 -28.63
CA ILE A 260 -14.40 24.93 -28.35
C ILE A 260 -13.21 23.99 -28.42
N PRO A 261 -12.28 24.15 -29.39
CA PRO A 261 -11.05 23.36 -29.41
C PRO A 261 -10.20 23.70 -28.19
N VAL A 262 -9.76 22.69 -27.45
CA VAL A 262 -8.98 22.89 -26.22
C VAL A 262 -7.69 23.68 -26.50
N GLU A 263 -7.07 23.45 -27.66
CA GLU A 263 -5.86 24.16 -28.11
C GLU A 263 -6.04 25.68 -28.29
N ARG A 264 -7.29 26.17 -28.45
CA ARG A 264 -7.57 27.61 -28.55
C ARG A 264 -7.68 28.29 -27.19
N LEU A 265 -7.82 27.51 -26.12
CA LEU A 265 -7.86 28.02 -24.76
C LEU A 265 -6.45 28.00 -24.17
N GLY A 266 -6.09 29.08 -23.48
CA GLY A 266 -4.80 29.14 -22.79
C GLY A 266 -4.73 28.08 -21.68
N GLU A 267 -3.67 27.26 -21.67
CA GLU A 267 -3.43 26.24 -20.63
C GLU A 267 -3.45 26.78 -19.20
N LYS A 268 -3.21 28.10 -19.03
CA LYS A 268 -3.21 28.75 -17.71
C LYS A 268 -4.61 29.04 -17.16
N ASP A 269 -5.59 29.17 -18.05
CA ASP A 269 -6.93 29.62 -17.71
C ASP A 269 -7.91 28.44 -17.64
N LEU A 270 -7.61 27.32 -18.31
CA LEU A 270 -8.41 26.11 -18.27
C LEU A 270 -7.95 25.16 -17.15
N ARG A 271 -8.84 24.84 -16.21
CA ARG A 271 -8.56 23.89 -15.11
C ARG A 271 -9.57 22.75 -15.09
N TRP A 272 -9.09 21.54 -14.76
CA TRP A 272 -9.92 20.35 -14.64
C TRP A 272 -10.11 20.00 -13.17
N GLU A 273 -11.26 20.36 -12.61
CA GLU A 273 -11.53 20.32 -11.17
C GLU A 273 -12.62 19.29 -10.85
N LEU A 274 -12.50 18.65 -9.69
CA LEU A 274 -13.51 17.72 -9.20
C LEU A 274 -14.74 18.49 -8.74
N VAL A 275 -15.93 17.97 -9.04
CA VAL A 275 -17.19 18.50 -8.54
C VAL A 275 -17.70 17.57 -7.45
N ASP A 276 -17.92 18.09 -6.24
CA ASP A 276 -18.29 17.30 -5.06
C ASP A 276 -19.57 16.45 -5.25
N ASP A 277 -20.47 16.87 -6.16
CA ASP A 277 -21.76 16.24 -6.43
C ASP A 277 -21.73 15.20 -7.59
N VAL A 278 -20.58 14.96 -8.22
CA VAL A 278 -20.44 14.01 -9.34
C VAL A 278 -19.27 13.05 -9.06
N ASP A 279 -19.55 11.75 -9.05
CA ASP A 279 -18.62 10.67 -8.67
C ASP A 279 -17.24 10.76 -9.36
N GLY A 280 -16.29 11.46 -8.73
CA GLY A 280 -14.89 11.49 -9.14
C GLY A 280 -14.59 12.10 -10.52
N GLU A 281 -15.59 12.64 -11.22
CA GLU A 281 -15.41 13.24 -12.54
C GLU A 281 -14.84 14.66 -12.42
N ARG A 282 -13.90 14.99 -13.32
CA ARG A 282 -13.33 16.32 -13.44
C ARG A 282 -14.04 17.11 -14.53
N PHE A 283 -14.52 18.30 -14.20
CA PHE A 283 -15.13 19.21 -15.15
C PHE A 283 -14.13 20.30 -15.56
N PRO A 284 -14.10 20.67 -16.85
CA PRO A 284 -13.30 21.80 -17.31
C PRO A 284 -13.93 23.13 -16.89
N HIS A 285 -13.13 23.99 -16.27
CA HIS A 285 -13.49 25.35 -15.86
C HIS A 285 -12.54 26.35 -16.49
N LEU A 286 -13.10 27.37 -17.16
CA LEU A 286 -12.31 28.45 -17.77
C LEU A 286 -12.33 29.69 -16.85
N TYR A 287 -11.16 30.04 -16.35
CA TYR A 287 -10.89 31.21 -15.51
C TYR A 287 -10.49 32.39 -16.40
N GLY A 288 -11.48 32.95 -17.11
CA GLY A 288 -11.25 34.07 -18.02
C GLY A 288 -12.50 34.38 -18.85
N GLU A 289 -12.30 35.18 -19.90
CA GLU A 289 -13.34 35.50 -20.88
C GLU A 289 -13.29 34.51 -22.03
N LEU A 290 -14.44 33.96 -22.42
CA LEU A 290 -14.59 33.21 -23.66
C LEU A 290 -14.86 34.21 -24.79
N LYS A 291 -14.10 34.14 -25.90
CA LYS A 291 -14.24 35.03 -27.05
C LYS A 291 -14.71 34.29 -28.29
N GLU A 292 -15.26 35.02 -29.26
CA GLU A 292 -15.80 34.45 -30.49
C GLU A 292 -14.78 33.62 -31.28
N GLN A 293 -13.55 34.12 -31.35
CA GLN A 293 -12.42 33.45 -32.00
C GLN A 293 -12.04 32.11 -31.36
N ASP A 294 -12.38 31.89 -30.09
CA ASP A 294 -12.04 30.65 -29.37
C ASP A 294 -13.00 29.51 -29.75
N VAL A 295 -14.18 29.84 -30.32
CA VAL A 295 -15.22 28.88 -30.70
C VAL A 295 -15.01 28.41 -32.14
N GLU A 296 -15.11 27.10 -32.38
CA GLU A 296 -15.05 26.51 -33.74
C GLU A 296 -16.41 26.53 -34.43
N SER A 297 -17.47 26.14 -33.72
CA SER A 297 -18.83 26.10 -34.23
C SER A 297 -19.85 26.21 -33.10
N ALA A 298 -21.08 26.60 -33.43
CA ALA A 298 -22.22 26.57 -32.52
C ALA A 298 -23.22 25.55 -33.04
N GLY A 299 -23.90 24.83 -32.14
CA GLY A 299 -24.85 23.80 -32.54
C GLY A 299 -26.13 23.84 -31.73
N LYS A 300 -27.26 23.64 -32.41
CA LYS A 300 -28.56 23.59 -31.75
C LYS A 300 -28.85 22.16 -31.28
N VAL A 301 -29.36 22.05 -30.05
CA VAL A 301 -29.82 20.78 -29.45
C VAL A 301 -31.27 20.92 -29.03
N GLU A 302 -32.11 19.99 -29.47
CA GLU A 302 -33.54 19.98 -29.17
C GLU A 302 -33.88 18.69 -28.41
N ARG A 303 -34.92 18.75 -27.57
CA ARG A 303 -35.48 17.55 -26.97
C ARG A 303 -36.20 16.71 -28.03
N ASP A 304 -36.10 15.40 -27.92
CA ASP A 304 -36.87 14.48 -28.75
C ASP A 304 -38.36 14.46 -28.36
N GLN A 305 -39.14 13.64 -29.08
CA GLN A 305 -40.59 13.51 -28.86
C GLN A 305 -40.94 12.95 -27.47
N GLU A 306 -40.00 12.28 -26.81
CA GLU A 306 -40.13 11.73 -25.46
C GLU A 306 -39.64 12.72 -24.39
N GLY A 307 -39.16 13.89 -24.80
CA GLY A 307 -38.65 14.93 -23.93
C GLY A 307 -37.21 14.69 -23.45
N GLN A 308 -36.46 13.79 -24.08
CA GLN A 308 -35.06 13.51 -23.73
C GLN A 308 -34.09 14.33 -24.59
N TRP A 309 -32.93 14.67 -24.02
CA TRP A 309 -31.85 15.33 -24.74
C TRP A 309 -31.06 14.31 -25.57
N ARG A 310 -30.64 14.69 -26.79
CA ARG A 310 -29.80 13.87 -27.66
C ARG A 310 -28.59 14.63 -28.15
N TRP A 311 -27.48 14.48 -27.44
CA TRP A 311 -26.21 15.12 -27.82
C TRP A 311 -25.71 14.68 -29.20
N GLY A 312 -25.84 13.40 -29.57
CA GLY A 312 -25.42 12.91 -30.88
C GLY A 312 -26.17 13.51 -32.08
N GLU A 313 -27.26 14.25 -31.84
CA GLU A 313 -28.08 14.89 -32.88
C GLU A 313 -27.87 16.42 -32.95
N VAL A 314 -26.83 16.96 -32.30
CA VAL A 314 -26.50 18.39 -32.39
C VAL A 314 -26.29 18.80 -33.85
N LYS A 315 -27.02 19.83 -34.29
CA LYS A 315 -26.86 20.43 -35.62
C LYS A 315 -25.84 21.57 -35.54
N TRP A 316 -24.60 21.30 -35.92
CA TRP A 316 -23.51 22.28 -35.93
C TRP A 316 -23.59 23.20 -37.14
N GLU A 317 -23.44 24.51 -36.89
CA GLU A 317 -23.41 25.62 -37.84
C GLU A 317 -22.08 26.39 -37.73
#